data_AF-A0A9D9L386-F1
#
_entry.id   AF-A0A9D9L386-F1
#
_cell.length_a   1.000
_cell.length_b   1.000
_cell.length_c   1.000
_cell.angle_alpha   90.00
_cell.angle_beta   90.00
_cell.angle_gamma   90.00
#
_symmetry.space_group_name_H-M   'P 1'
#
loop_
_entity.id
_entity.type
_entity.pdbx_description
1 polymer ?
#
loop_
_entity_poly.entity_id
_entity_poly.type
_entity_poly.pdbx_seq_one_letter_code
_entity_poly.pdbx_strand_id
1 'polypeptide(L)'
;MCPLKRTLAIFATVLAASQTICASAAELGDANSDGVINVADIAVTASHIKGIKALDENGQSQADADENGKIDVADIALIASHIKGIKALTKEEPITEPYPAYVSWQDYDDWAFSVGYPNGLLEPQGDYGMNMDYLHTPASSKAYTSGKIVIGDSRCCQLGVYQQRADRSDHAVFAVWAGHYAGGTSYPILSESHKADVEACFHEQIRTKGECTVYFFATVNDYDFSYNYNSNYIAAAISAAEEIASMTYEYNGTTYKPTVKMIGIEGGRTDGPIYSTPQEVFNQYVSDYNDGLSQAVRSSDLIDSFTTVHEITGGANFIDDGLHYSDSTLKKLTEFIIYN
;
A
#
# COMPACT_ATOMS: atom_id res chain seq x y z
N MET A 1 -42.79 1.78 86.01
CA MET A 1 -44.04 0.98 85.97
C MET A 1 -44.64 1.08 84.58
N CYS A 2 -45.20 -0.03 84.11
CA CYS A 2 -45.89 -0.26 82.82
C CYS A 2 -45.03 -0.56 81.56
N PRO A 3 -44.93 -1.85 81.19
CA PRO A 3 -44.38 -2.38 79.93
C PRO A 3 -45.49 -2.77 78.93
N LEU A 4 -45.13 -3.56 77.88
CA LEU A 4 -45.98 -4.26 76.89
C LEU A 4 -46.45 -3.39 75.70
N LYS A 5 -46.47 -3.82 74.43
CA LYS A 5 -46.47 -5.18 73.85
C LYS A 5 -46.30 -5.07 72.31
N ARG A 6 -45.53 -5.99 71.72
CA ARG A 6 -45.72 -6.74 70.44
C ARG A 6 -46.08 -5.92 69.17
N THR A 7 -45.45 -6.12 68.01
CA THR A 7 -45.64 -7.33 67.18
C THR A 7 -44.59 -7.42 66.06
N LEU A 8 -44.14 -8.66 65.84
CA LEU A 8 -43.33 -9.27 64.78
C LEU A 8 -43.69 -8.87 63.34
N ALA A 9 -42.69 -8.72 62.44
CA ALA A 9 -42.70 -9.33 61.10
C ALA A 9 -41.34 -9.20 60.37
N ILE A 10 -40.66 -10.34 60.33
CA ILE A 10 -39.67 -10.87 59.38
C ILE A 10 -39.50 -10.08 58.06
N PHE A 11 -38.26 -9.67 57.75
CA PHE A 11 -37.77 -9.61 56.37
C PHE A 11 -36.33 -10.13 56.32
N ALA A 12 -36.14 -11.21 55.56
CA ALA A 12 -34.85 -11.82 55.28
C ALA A 12 -34.02 -10.87 54.41
N THR A 13 -32.87 -10.43 54.92
CA THR A 13 -31.87 -9.71 54.12
C THR A 13 -31.09 -10.72 53.29
N VAL A 14 -31.47 -10.86 52.01
CA VAL A 14 -30.66 -11.54 51.00
C VAL A 14 -29.40 -10.71 50.77
N LEU A 15 -28.25 -11.33 50.99
CA LEU A 15 -26.93 -10.81 50.66
C LEU A 15 -26.82 -10.79 49.11
N ALA A 16 -27.18 -9.67 48.48
CA ALA A 16 -26.87 -9.46 47.07
C ALA A 16 -25.38 -9.12 46.97
N ALA A 17 -24.56 -10.11 46.62
CA ALA A 17 -23.21 -9.88 46.12
C ALA A 17 -23.35 -9.05 44.83
N SER A 18 -22.90 -7.80 44.90
CA SER A 18 -22.76 -6.92 43.76
C SER A 18 -21.69 -7.51 42.84
N GLN A 19 -22.12 -8.28 41.84
CA GLN A 19 -21.23 -8.65 40.74
C GLN A 19 -21.01 -7.39 39.90
N THR A 20 -19.80 -6.87 39.97
CA THR A 20 -19.30 -5.87 39.04
C THR A 20 -19.36 -6.45 37.63
N ILE A 21 -20.28 -5.96 36.81
CA ILE A 21 -20.25 -6.21 35.37
C ILE A 21 -19.13 -5.31 34.82
N CYS A 22 -17.95 -5.88 34.65
CA CYS A 22 -16.94 -5.27 33.79
C CYS A 22 -17.45 -5.40 32.36
N ALA A 23 -17.99 -4.32 31.80
CA ALA A 23 -18.15 -4.24 30.36
C ALA A 23 -16.74 -4.29 29.76
N SER A 24 -16.36 -5.41 29.13
CA SER A 24 -15.14 -5.48 28.34
C SER A 24 -15.31 -4.53 27.15
N ALA A 25 -14.26 -3.79 26.83
CA ALA A 25 -14.22 -3.06 25.57
C ALA A 25 -14.35 -4.09 24.44
N ALA A 26 -15.26 -3.86 23.50
CA ALA A 26 -15.44 -4.74 22.36
C ALA A 26 -14.11 -4.85 21.57
N GLU A 27 -13.56 -6.07 21.52
CA GLU A 27 -12.31 -6.40 20.83
C GLU A 27 -12.63 -6.99 19.45
N LEU A 28 -11.98 -6.50 18.39
CA LEU A 28 -12.13 -7.05 17.04
C LEU A 28 -11.62 -8.50 17.05
N GLY A 29 -12.37 -9.40 16.44
CA GLY A 29 -12.11 -10.83 16.42
C GLY A 29 -12.65 -11.63 17.60
N ASP A 30 -13.17 -11.00 18.65
CA ASP A 30 -13.85 -11.66 19.79
C ASP A 30 -15.33 -11.93 19.43
N ALA A 31 -15.55 -12.73 18.39
CA ALA A 31 -16.87 -12.93 17.79
C ALA A 31 -17.91 -13.54 18.75
N ASN A 32 -17.48 -14.19 19.83
CA ASN A 32 -18.39 -14.73 20.85
C ASN A 32 -18.56 -13.81 22.08
N SER A 33 -17.88 -12.67 22.10
CA SER A 33 -17.86 -11.68 23.20
C SER A 33 -17.44 -12.28 24.57
N ASP A 34 -16.57 -13.28 24.58
CA ASP A 34 -16.06 -13.88 25.82
C ASP A 34 -14.83 -13.16 26.39
N GLY A 35 -14.31 -12.18 25.65
CA GLY A 35 -13.16 -11.37 26.01
C GLY A 35 -11.81 -12.03 25.70
N VAL A 36 -11.79 -13.12 24.92
CA VAL A 36 -10.57 -13.85 24.54
C VAL A 36 -10.60 -14.26 23.08
N ILE A 37 -9.81 -13.60 22.22
CA ILE A 37 -9.70 -13.98 20.81
C ILE A 37 -8.97 -15.33 20.66
N ASN A 38 -9.71 -16.37 20.28
CA ASN A 38 -9.22 -17.73 20.17
C ASN A 38 -9.96 -18.55 19.09
N VAL A 39 -9.72 -19.86 19.03
CA VAL A 39 -10.29 -20.75 18.00
C VAL A 39 -11.83 -20.86 18.11
N ALA A 40 -12.40 -20.55 19.27
CA ALA A 40 -13.85 -20.45 19.46
C ALA A 40 -14.46 -19.36 18.57
N ASP A 41 -13.78 -18.22 18.41
CA ASP A 41 -14.23 -17.11 17.56
C ASP A 41 -14.27 -17.52 16.10
N ILE A 42 -13.22 -18.19 15.62
CA ILE A 42 -13.19 -18.79 14.28
C ILE A 42 -14.41 -19.72 14.07
N ALA A 43 -14.73 -20.55 15.06
CA ALA A 43 -15.80 -21.52 14.94
C ALA A 43 -17.19 -20.87 14.89
N VAL A 44 -17.42 -19.82 15.69
CA VAL A 44 -18.71 -19.10 15.66
C VAL A 44 -18.85 -18.24 14.40
N THR A 45 -17.79 -17.58 13.94
CA THR A 45 -17.77 -16.82 12.68
C THR A 45 -18.01 -17.75 11.48
N ALA A 46 -17.35 -18.91 11.43
CA ALA A 46 -17.61 -19.92 10.40
C ALA A 46 -19.04 -20.47 10.43
N SER A 47 -19.63 -20.59 11.62
CA SER A 47 -21.03 -21.02 11.76
C SER A 47 -22.02 -19.97 11.27
N HIS A 48 -21.70 -18.68 11.47
CA HIS A 48 -22.44 -17.55 10.93
C HIS A 48 -22.44 -17.54 9.40
N ILE A 49 -21.25 -17.62 8.80
CA ILE A 49 -21.06 -17.62 7.34
C ILE A 49 -21.82 -18.78 6.68
N LYS A 50 -21.85 -19.95 7.34
CA LYS A 50 -22.58 -21.13 6.85
C LYS A 50 -24.09 -21.08 7.11
N GLY A 51 -24.60 -20.03 7.75
CA GLY A 51 -26.02 -19.90 8.14
C GLY A 51 -26.48 -20.92 9.19
N ILE A 52 -25.55 -21.54 9.90
CA ILE A 52 -25.85 -22.56 10.93
C ILE A 52 -26.27 -21.89 12.23
N LYS A 53 -25.58 -20.82 12.62
CA LYS A 53 -25.87 -20.03 13.83
C LYS A 53 -25.57 -18.57 13.58
N ALA A 54 -26.59 -17.71 13.70
CA ALA A 54 -26.40 -16.27 13.60
C ALA A 54 -25.64 -15.73 14.83
N LEU A 55 -24.78 -14.73 14.61
CA LEU A 55 -24.15 -13.93 15.65
C LEU A 55 -25.14 -12.83 16.07
N ASP A 56 -25.06 -12.37 17.32
CA ASP A 56 -25.79 -11.18 17.75
C ASP A 56 -25.11 -9.91 17.21
N GLU A 57 -25.66 -8.73 17.48
CA GLU A 57 -25.15 -7.47 16.93
C GLU A 57 -23.68 -7.21 17.31
N ASN A 58 -23.31 -7.50 18.56
CA ASN A 58 -21.93 -7.36 19.02
C ASN A 58 -21.01 -8.35 18.32
N GLY A 59 -21.39 -9.63 18.31
CA GLY A 59 -20.63 -10.68 17.64
C GLY A 59 -20.50 -10.43 16.13
N GLN A 60 -21.51 -9.84 15.48
CA GLN A 60 -21.41 -9.43 14.08
C GLN A 60 -20.36 -8.32 13.90
N SER A 61 -20.42 -7.27 14.73
CA SER A 61 -19.44 -6.18 14.66
C SER A 61 -18.01 -6.61 15.00
N GLN A 62 -17.86 -7.62 15.87
CA GLN A 62 -16.56 -8.16 16.29
C GLN A 62 -16.03 -9.19 15.28
N ALA A 63 -16.92 -9.91 14.59
CA ALA A 63 -16.55 -10.89 13.58
C ALA A 63 -16.15 -10.28 12.23
N ASP A 64 -16.56 -9.04 11.94
CA ASP A 64 -16.12 -8.24 10.79
C ASP A 64 -14.72 -7.67 11.07
N ALA A 65 -13.71 -8.53 10.96
CA ALA A 65 -12.35 -8.29 11.41
C ALA A 65 -11.54 -7.42 10.44
N ASP A 66 -11.99 -7.27 9.19
CA ASP A 66 -11.45 -6.29 8.23
C ASP A 66 -12.29 -5.00 8.13
N GLU A 67 -13.36 -4.90 8.91
CA GLU A 67 -14.26 -3.75 9.00
C GLU A 67 -14.86 -3.34 7.63
N ASN A 68 -15.05 -4.31 6.72
CA ASN A 68 -15.59 -4.05 5.38
C ASN A 68 -17.14 -4.02 5.33
N GLY A 69 -17.80 -4.35 6.45
CA GLY A 69 -19.25 -4.43 6.58
C GLY A 69 -19.85 -5.78 6.18
N LYS A 70 -19.03 -6.82 5.95
CA LYS A 70 -19.45 -8.18 5.61
C LYS A 70 -18.63 -9.18 6.40
N ILE A 71 -19.30 -10.19 6.94
CA ILE A 71 -18.67 -11.30 7.64
C ILE A 71 -18.49 -12.47 6.66
N ASP A 72 -17.26 -12.73 6.25
CA ASP A 72 -16.89 -13.79 5.32
C ASP A 72 -15.59 -14.52 5.68
N VAL A 73 -15.04 -15.29 4.73
CA VAL A 73 -13.86 -16.15 4.98
C VAL A 73 -12.59 -15.31 5.18
N ALA A 74 -12.54 -14.06 4.71
CA ALA A 74 -11.44 -13.14 4.94
C ALA A 74 -11.30 -12.84 6.44
N ASP A 75 -12.41 -12.63 7.15
CA ASP A 75 -12.41 -12.39 8.59
C ASP A 75 -11.85 -13.56 9.38
N ILE A 76 -12.26 -14.79 9.01
CA ILE A 76 -11.70 -16.01 9.61
C ILE A 76 -10.18 -16.05 9.46
N ALA A 77 -9.66 -15.67 8.28
CA ALA A 77 -8.23 -15.68 8.02
C ALA A 77 -7.49 -14.64 8.88
N LEU A 78 -8.07 -13.47 9.11
CA LEU A 78 -7.50 -12.43 9.96
C LEU A 78 -7.48 -12.85 11.43
N ILE A 79 -8.61 -13.35 11.95
CA ILE A 79 -8.72 -13.87 13.32
C ILE A 79 -7.71 -15.01 13.52
N ALA A 80 -7.61 -15.95 12.57
CA ALA A 80 -6.64 -17.04 12.64
C ALA A 80 -5.18 -16.56 12.60
N SER A 81 -4.89 -15.50 11.86
CA SER A 81 -3.56 -14.90 11.81
C SER A 81 -3.19 -14.22 13.12
N HIS A 82 -4.15 -13.59 13.78
CA HIS A 82 -3.99 -13.02 15.12
C HIS A 82 -3.69 -14.06 16.18
N ILE A 83 -4.49 -15.14 16.22
CA ILE A 83 -4.28 -16.25 17.17
C ILE A 83 -2.89 -16.89 17.01
N LYS A 84 -2.36 -16.91 15.78
CA LYS A 84 -1.02 -17.43 15.48
C LYS A 84 0.11 -16.43 15.76
N GLY A 85 -0.20 -15.19 16.15
CA GLY A 85 0.79 -14.13 16.32
C GLY A 85 1.42 -13.65 15.01
N ILE A 86 0.76 -13.88 13.87
CA ILE A 86 1.26 -13.48 12.55
C ILE A 86 0.86 -12.03 12.24
N LYS A 87 -0.39 -11.64 12.56
CA LYS A 87 -0.93 -10.30 12.32
C LYS A 87 -1.83 -9.89 13.48
N ALA A 88 -1.56 -8.76 14.13
CA ALA A 88 -2.43 -8.25 15.20
C ALA A 88 -3.76 -7.71 14.63
N LEU A 89 -4.88 -7.96 15.33
CA LEU A 89 -6.14 -7.25 15.07
C LEU A 89 -6.08 -5.94 15.82
N THR A 90 -5.88 -4.86 15.09
CA THR A 90 -5.96 -3.49 15.62
C THR A 90 -7.16 -2.85 14.96
N LYS A 91 -8.02 -2.19 15.75
CA LYS A 91 -8.96 -1.21 15.18
C LYS A 91 -8.10 -0.25 14.37
N GLU A 92 -8.31 -0.23 13.06
CA GLU A 92 -7.75 0.88 12.30
C GLU A 92 -8.53 2.10 12.79
N GLU A 93 -7.90 2.93 13.62
CA GLU A 93 -8.40 4.29 13.84
C GLU A 93 -8.70 4.84 12.45
N PRO A 94 -9.93 5.29 12.17
CA PRO A 94 -10.29 5.76 10.84
C PRO A 94 -9.22 6.75 10.43
N ILE A 95 -8.63 6.53 9.26
CA ILE A 95 -7.59 7.42 8.71
C ILE A 95 -8.21 8.80 8.69
N THR A 96 -7.91 9.62 9.71
CA THR A 96 -8.14 11.05 9.63
C THR A 96 -7.02 11.52 8.74
N GLU A 97 -7.21 11.41 7.42
CA GLU A 97 -6.32 11.98 6.42
C GLU A 97 -6.02 13.41 6.89
N PRO A 98 -4.82 13.70 7.42
CA PRO A 98 -4.58 15.01 8.03
C PRO A 98 -4.55 16.11 6.97
N TYR A 99 -4.54 15.73 5.69
CA TYR A 99 -4.58 16.60 4.54
C TYR A 99 -5.78 16.27 3.66
N PRO A 100 -6.41 17.27 3.02
CA PRO A 100 -7.43 17.01 2.02
C PRO A 100 -6.87 16.11 0.92
N ALA A 101 -7.73 15.25 0.38
CA ALA A 101 -7.36 14.38 -0.73
C ALA A 101 -6.95 15.24 -1.95
N TYR A 102 -5.92 14.81 -2.68
CA TYR A 102 -5.61 15.45 -3.96
C TYR A 102 -6.67 15.08 -4.98
N VAL A 103 -7.29 16.11 -5.54
CA VAL A 103 -8.28 15.98 -6.62
C VAL A 103 -7.79 16.63 -7.91
N SER A 104 -6.74 17.46 -7.82
CA SER A 104 -6.15 18.18 -8.94
C SER A 104 -4.63 18.18 -8.93
N TRP A 105 -4.04 18.46 -10.08
CA TRP A 105 -2.61 18.73 -10.19
C TRP A 105 -2.17 19.93 -9.33
N GLN A 106 -3.03 20.94 -9.18
CA GLN A 106 -2.75 22.11 -8.33
C GLN A 106 -2.61 21.74 -6.84
N ASP A 107 -3.34 20.73 -6.35
CA ASP A 107 -3.22 20.30 -4.96
C ASP A 107 -1.82 19.75 -4.64
N TYR A 108 -1.21 19.05 -5.61
CA TYR A 108 0.18 18.60 -5.52
C TYR A 108 1.14 19.78 -5.45
N ASP A 109 1.01 20.72 -6.39
CA ASP A 109 1.86 21.90 -6.47
C ASP A 109 1.77 22.76 -5.19
N ASP A 110 0.55 22.98 -4.70
CA ASP A 110 0.30 23.74 -3.48
C ASP A 110 0.93 23.07 -2.25
N TRP A 111 0.85 21.74 -2.16
CA TRP A 111 1.51 21.00 -1.08
C TRP A 111 3.03 21.02 -1.20
N ALA A 112 3.58 20.75 -2.40
CA ALA A 112 5.02 20.78 -2.66
C ALA A 112 5.60 22.16 -2.32
N PHE A 113 4.86 23.22 -2.66
CA PHE A 113 5.21 24.60 -2.33
C PHE A 113 5.07 24.93 -0.83
N SER A 114 3.99 24.47 -0.17
CA SER A 114 3.66 24.88 1.21
C SER A 114 4.37 24.09 2.30
N VAL A 115 4.53 22.79 2.14
CA VAL A 115 5.30 21.93 3.07
C VAL A 115 6.80 22.08 2.79
N GLY A 116 7.14 22.60 1.60
CA GLY A 116 8.47 22.58 1.02
C GLY A 116 8.84 21.15 0.66
N TYR A 117 9.70 20.96 -0.33
CA TYR A 117 10.45 19.71 -0.50
C TYR A 117 11.21 19.43 0.80
N PRO A 118 10.66 18.67 1.77
CA PRO A 118 11.07 18.85 3.16
C PRO A 118 12.46 18.26 3.31
N ASN A 119 13.40 18.98 3.92
CA ASN A 119 14.66 18.41 4.43
C ASN A 119 15.52 17.60 3.42
N GLY A 120 15.42 17.86 2.11
CA GLY A 120 16.13 17.07 1.09
C GLY A 120 15.52 15.70 0.79
N LEU A 121 14.23 15.48 1.14
CA LEU A 121 13.43 14.29 0.77
C LEU A 121 12.96 14.32 -0.69
N LEU A 122 13.05 15.47 -1.35
CA LEU A 122 12.73 15.68 -2.77
C LEU A 122 13.80 16.61 -3.32
N GLU A 123 14.45 16.20 -4.40
CA GLU A 123 15.32 17.07 -5.16
C GLU A 123 14.54 17.53 -6.41
N PRO A 124 13.99 18.75 -6.43
CA PRO A 124 13.43 19.29 -7.65
C PRO A 124 14.56 19.45 -8.68
N GLN A 125 14.50 18.71 -9.78
CA GLN A 125 15.48 18.81 -10.88
C GLN A 125 15.02 19.79 -11.98
N GLY A 126 13.87 20.47 -11.83
CA GLY A 126 13.40 21.43 -12.82
C GLY A 126 12.25 22.34 -12.39
N ASP A 127 11.87 23.23 -13.31
CA ASP A 127 10.86 24.28 -13.11
C ASP A 127 9.39 23.80 -13.23
N TYR A 128 9.13 22.49 -13.38
CA TYR A 128 7.84 21.94 -13.86
C TYR A 128 7.21 20.84 -12.96
N GLY A 129 7.48 20.84 -11.66
CA GLY A 129 6.75 20.02 -10.66
C GLY A 129 6.83 18.50 -10.88
N MET A 130 5.76 17.79 -10.52
CA MET A 130 5.66 16.31 -10.44
C MET A 130 6.22 15.52 -11.64
N ASN A 131 6.21 16.08 -12.84
CA ASN A 131 6.68 15.42 -14.06
C ASN A 131 8.21 15.40 -14.21
N MET A 132 8.91 16.29 -13.50
CA MET A 132 10.37 16.44 -13.53
C MET A 132 11.01 16.32 -12.14
N ASP A 133 10.20 16.11 -11.10
CA ASP A 133 10.65 16.02 -9.71
C ASP A 133 11.25 14.64 -9.41
N TYR A 134 12.44 14.65 -8.81
CA TYR A 134 13.10 13.47 -8.27
C TYR A 134 12.74 13.33 -6.79
N LEU A 135 11.84 12.41 -6.46
CA LEU A 135 11.50 12.09 -5.08
C LEU A 135 12.53 11.13 -4.50
N HIS A 136 13.53 11.61 -3.76
CA HIS A 136 14.54 10.76 -3.12
C HIS A 136 14.40 10.72 -1.61
N THR A 137 14.13 9.53 -1.07
CA THR A 137 14.12 9.36 0.38
C THR A 137 15.54 9.22 0.93
N PRO A 138 15.98 10.09 1.86
CA PRO A 138 17.34 10.12 2.36
C PRO A 138 17.58 8.97 3.32
N ALA A 139 18.86 8.66 3.49
CA ALA A 139 19.34 7.63 4.41
C ALA A 139 18.87 7.79 5.87
N SER A 140 18.48 8.99 6.29
CA SER A 140 17.97 9.24 7.65
C SER A 140 16.49 8.89 7.84
N SER A 141 15.75 8.62 6.75
CA SER A 141 14.33 8.26 6.83
C SER A 141 14.14 6.81 7.29
N LYS A 142 13.07 6.54 8.03
CA LYS A 142 12.70 5.17 8.42
C LYS A 142 12.44 4.28 7.19
N ALA A 143 11.81 4.82 6.14
CA ALA A 143 11.55 4.11 4.89
C ALA A 143 12.83 3.59 4.21
N TYR A 144 13.98 4.26 4.40
CA TYR A 144 15.27 3.85 3.85
C TYR A 144 15.75 2.48 4.36
N THR A 145 15.11 1.94 5.42
CA THR A 145 15.42 0.63 6.00
C THR A 145 14.18 -0.28 6.07
N SER A 146 13.16 -0.02 5.26
CA SER A 146 11.87 -0.73 5.27
C SER A 146 11.94 -2.19 4.74
N GLY A 147 13.04 -2.55 4.08
CA GLY A 147 13.18 -3.75 3.25
C GLY A 147 12.63 -3.59 1.83
N LYS A 148 12.14 -2.39 1.48
CA LYS A 148 11.41 -2.14 0.24
C LYS A 148 11.94 -0.90 -0.50
N ILE A 149 12.05 -1.01 -1.81
CA ILE A 149 12.45 0.06 -2.72
C ILE A 149 11.37 0.20 -3.80
N VAL A 150 11.05 1.42 -4.23
CA VAL A 150 10.06 1.68 -5.30
C VAL A 150 10.74 2.46 -6.42
N ILE A 151 10.62 2.07 -7.67
CA ILE A 151 11.28 2.77 -8.78
C ILE A 151 10.25 2.98 -9.88
N GLY A 152 10.21 4.16 -10.50
CA GLY A 152 9.28 4.45 -11.60
C GLY A 152 9.30 5.91 -12.03
N ASP A 153 8.17 6.43 -12.50
CA ASP A 153 8.02 7.80 -13.01
C ASP A 153 7.35 8.75 -12.00
N SER A 154 6.74 9.83 -12.50
CA SER A 154 5.96 10.80 -11.72
C SER A 154 4.83 10.16 -10.89
N ARG A 155 4.24 9.04 -11.32
CA ARG A 155 3.22 8.32 -10.54
C ARG A 155 3.82 7.64 -9.30
N CYS A 156 5.09 7.26 -9.34
CA CYS A 156 5.82 6.80 -8.15
C CYS A 156 6.16 7.97 -7.22
N CYS A 157 6.44 9.16 -7.78
CA CYS A 157 6.58 10.36 -6.96
C CYS A 157 5.27 10.67 -6.20
N GLN A 158 4.10 10.51 -6.83
CA GLN A 158 2.82 10.64 -6.13
C GLN A 158 2.68 9.66 -4.97
N LEU A 159 3.06 8.41 -5.18
CA LEU A 159 2.98 7.38 -4.15
C LEU A 159 3.78 7.77 -2.91
N GLY A 160 4.99 8.27 -3.07
CA GLY A 160 5.79 8.66 -1.92
C GLY A 160 5.34 9.96 -1.27
N VAL A 161 4.81 10.91 -2.03
CA VAL A 161 4.13 12.09 -1.45
C VAL A 161 2.91 11.68 -0.63
N TYR A 162 2.09 10.77 -1.15
CA TYR A 162 0.94 10.21 -0.43
C TYR A 162 1.38 9.56 0.88
N GLN A 163 2.44 8.74 0.87
CA GLN A 163 2.92 8.09 2.10
C GLN A 163 3.44 9.08 3.15
N GLN A 164 4.09 10.16 2.72
CA GLN A 164 4.50 11.24 3.64
C GLN A 164 3.29 11.96 4.25
N ARG A 165 2.27 12.25 3.45
CA ARG A 165 1.02 12.90 3.90
C ARG A 165 0.22 12.02 4.86
N ALA A 166 0.19 10.71 4.60
CA ALA A 166 -0.58 9.74 5.37
C ALA A 166 0.14 9.23 6.64
N ASP A 167 1.30 9.82 7.01
CA ASP A 167 2.16 9.34 8.11
C ASP A 167 2.51 7.84 7.98
N ARG A 168 2.76 7.41 6.73
CA ARG A 168 3.19 6.05 6.34
C ARG A 168 4.63 6.03 5.82
N SER A 169 5.42 7.06 6.14
CA SER A 169 6.79 7.26 5.63
C SER A 169 7.83 6.27 6.18
N ASP A 170 7.41 5.29 6.98
CA ASP A 170 8.24 4.21 7.52
C ASP A 170 8.13 2.90 6.71
N HIS A 171 7.24 2.86 5.72
CA HIS A 171 6.81 1.60 5.11
C HIS A 171 7.31 1.36 3.68
N ALA A 172 7.53 2.40 2.89
CA ALA A 172 8.12 2.28 1.57
C ALA A 172 8.59 3.67 1.10
N VAL A 173 9.16 3.71 -0.09
CA VAL A 173 9.68 4.89 -0.78
C VAL A 173 11.13 5.13 -0.39
N PHE A 174 12.01 4.41 -1.05
CA PHE A 174 12.96 5.12 -1.89
C PHE A 174 12.27 5.15 -3.24
N ALA A 175 11.81 6.31 -3.73
CA ALA A 175 11.40 6.48 -5.12
C ALA A 175 12.62 6.95 -5.91
N VAL A 176 12.73 6.52 -7.15
CA VAL A 176 13.68 7.11 -8.10
C VAL A 176 12.87 7.38 -9.32
N TRP A 177 12.83 8.66 -9.72
CA TRP A 177 12.40 8.99 -11.06
C TRP A 177 13.41 8.39 -12.04
N ALA A 178 13.01 7.30 -12.68
CA ALA A 178 13.77 6.62 -13.74
C ALA A 178 13.49 7.23 -15.13
N GLY A 179 12.70 8.31 -15.17
CA GLY A 179 12.28 8.94 -16.40
C GLY A 179 11.23 8.16 -17.16
N HIS A 180 10.82 8.71 -18.30
CA HIS A 180 10.11 7.94 -19.29
C HIS A 180 11.11 7.12 -20.10
N TYR A 181 10.85 5.83 -20.26
CA TYR A 181 11.78 4.84 -20.81
C TYR A 181 11.93 4.93 -22.35
N ALA A 182 12.14 6.13 -22.90
CA ALA A 182 12.10 6.40 -24.33
C ALA A 182 13.36 5.93 -25.07
N GLY A 183 13.16 5.11 -26.10
CA GLY A 183 14.22 4.80 -27.06
C GLY A 183 14.61 6.06 -27.85
N GLY A 184 15.82 6.57 -27.64
CA GLY A 184 16.38 7.69 -28.40
C GLY A 184 16.49 9.02 -27.64
N THR A 185 16.02 9.11 -26.40
CA THR A 185 16.38 10.24 -25.53
C THR A 185 17.78 10.00 -24.96
N SER A 186 18.64 11.01 -25.00
CA SER A 186 20.04 10.97 -24.55
C SER A 186 20.23 10.80 -23.04
N TYR A 187 19.19 10.44 -22.29
CA TYR A 187 19.22 10.29 -20.85
C TYR A 187 19.08 8.81 -20.47
N PRO A 188 20.06 8.22 -19.78
CA PRO A 188 19.94 6.86 -19.30
C PRO A 188 18.80 6.76 -18.29
N ILE A 189 17.96 5.74 -18.50
CA ILE A 189 16.82 5.27 -17.70
C ILE A 189 17.12 5.21 -16.19
N LEU A 190 18.37 4.92 -15.83
CA LEU A 190 18.91 5.16 -14.51
C LEU A 190 20.27 5.81 -14.74
N SER A 191 20.43 7.07 -14.33
CA SER A 191 21.74 7.70 -14.34
C SER A 191 22.68 6.92 -13.40
N GLU A 192 24.00 7.00 -13.64
CA GLU A 192 24.97 6.34 -12.75
C GLU A 192 24.82 6.79 -11.29
N SER A 193 24.40 8.04 -11.04
CA SER A 193 24.09 8.51 -9.69
C SER A 193 22.84 7.83 -9.13
N HIS A 194 21.76 7.71 -9.91
CA HIS A 194 20.56 7.00 -9.45
C HIS A 194 20.83 5.54 -9.14
N LYS A 195 21.65 4.86 -9.97
CA LYS A 195 22.06 3.47 -9.70
C LYS A 195 22.83 3.35 -8.40
N ALA A 196 23.78 4.27 -8.16
CA ALA A 196 24.56 4.29 -6.93
C ALA A 196 23.67 4.50 -5.70
N ASP A 197 22.64 5.35 -5.80
CA ASP A 197 21.68 5.57 -4.72
C ASP A 197 20.81 4.33 -4.46
N VAL A 198 20.31 3.67 -5.52
CA VAL A 198 19.57 2.39 -5.43
C VAL A 198 20.44 1.33 -4.77
N GLU A 199 21.70 1.19 -5.20
CA GLU A 199 22.66 0.21 -4.68
C GLU A 199 22.99 0.48 -3.20
N ALA A 200 23.21 1.74 -2.82
CA ALA A 200 23.43 2.14 -1.44
C ALA A 200 22.23 1.80 -0.55
N CYS A 201 21.01 2.08 -1.02
CA CYS A 201 19.77 1.74 -0.34
C CYS A 201 19.63 0.23 -0.19
N PHE A 202 19.83 -0.54 -1.28
CA PHE A 202 19.83 -2.00 -1.27
C PHE A 202 20.79 -2.58 -0.22
N HIS A 203 22.03 -2.09 -0.18
CA HIS A 203 23.01 -2.51 0.82
C HIS A 203 22.52 -2.26 2.26
N GLU A 204 21.86 -1.14 2.50
CA GLU A 204 21.32 -0.83 3.83
C GLU A 204 20.09 -1.67 4.18
N GLN A 205 19.21 -1.98 3.21
CA GLN A 205 18.12 -2.93 3.40
C GLN A 205 18.66 -4.30 3.85
N ILE A 206 19.70 -4.80 3.19
CA ILE A 206 20.31 -6.08 3.56
C ILE A 206 20.92 -6.03 4.97
N ARG A 207 21.60 -4.95 5.35
CA ARG A 207 22.17 -4.82 6.71
C ARG A 207 21.10 -4.80 7.80
N THR A 208 19.95 -4.19 7.52
CA THR A 208 18.92 -3.91 8.53
C THR A 208 17.81 -4.96 8.56
N LYS A 209 17.46 -5.55 7.42
CA LYS A 209 16.36 -6.51 7.25
C LYS A 209 16.82 -7.89 6.78
N GLY A 210 18.00 -8.01 6.19
CA GLY A 210 18.49 -9.26 5.60
C GLY A 210 17.84 -9.60 4.26
N GLU A 211 16.99 -8.72 3.74
CA GLU A 211 16.28 -8.88 2.47
C GLU A 211 15.97 -7.51 1.86
N CYS A 212 15.70 -7.49 0.56
CA CYS A 212 15.29 -6.29 -0.15
C CYS A 212 14.36 -6.66 -1.31
N THR A 213 13.16 -6.06 -1.34
CA THR A 213 12.25 -6.14 -2.48
C THR A 213 12.19 -4.79 -3.20
N VAL A 214 12.40 -4.81 -4.50
CA VAL A 214 12.27 -3.67 -5.39
C VAL A 214 10.95 -3.80 -6.15
N TYR A 215 10.10 -2.79 -6.01
CA TYR A 215 8.88 -2.60 -6.76
C TYR A 215 9.15 -1.66 -7.93
N PHE A 216 9.29 -2.23 -9.12
CA PHE A 216 9.65 -1.49 -10.33
C PHE A 216 8.39 -1.19 -11.15
N PHE A 217 7.89 0.03 -11.07
CA PHE A 217 6.79 0.52 -11.87
C PHE A 217 7.29 0.91 -13.26
N ALA A 218 6.95 0.07 -14.24
CA ALA A 218 7.35 0.24 -15.61
C ALA A 218 6.40 1.19 -16.32
N THR A 219 6.91 2.28 -16.87
CA THR A 219 6.06 3.34 -17.39
C THR A 219 6.34 3.61 -18.86
N VAL A 220 5.34 4.16 -19.53
CA VAL A 220 5.47 4.79 -20.83
C VAL A 220 5.30 6.29 -20.63
N ASN A 221 5.94 7.08 -21.49
CA ASN A 221 5.63 8.49 -21.51
C ASN A 221 4.18 8.70 -21.96
N ASP A 222 3.44 9.51 -21.21
CA ASP A 222 2.07 9.87 -21.56
C ASP A 222 1.97 10.64 -22.88
N TYR A 223 3.10 11.11 -23.43
CA TYR A 223 3.17 11.79 -24.74
C TYR A 223 3.54 10.86 -25.91
N ASP A 224 4.08 9.67 -25.65
CA ASP A 224 4.71 8.83 -26.68
C ASP A 224 3.81 7.72 -27.26
N PHE A 225 2.57 7.59 -26.75
CA PHE A 225 1.57 6.69 -27.33
C PHE A 225 1.29 6.99 -28.81
N SER A 226 1.45 8.25 -29.22
CA SER A 226 1.21 8.71 -30.59
C SER A 226 2.15 8.08 -31.62
N TYR A 227 3.28 7.52 -31.18
CA TYR A 227 4.27 6.88 -32.04
C TYR A 227 4.30 5.35 -31.95
N ASN A 228 3.48 4.75 -31.10
CA ASN A 228 3.37 3.29 -30.92
C ASN A 228 4.73 2.58 -30.65
N TYR A 229 5.56 3.15 -29.77
CA TYR A 229 6.92 2.65 -29.47
C TYR A 229 6.98 1.61 -28.33
N ASN A 230 5.90 0.87 -28.07
CA ASN A 230 5.83 -0.07 -26.94
C ASN A 230 7.04 -1.02 -26.84
N SER A 231 7.51 -1.57 -27.96
CA SER A 231 8.67 -2.47 -27.96
C SER A 231 9.93 -1.85 -27.38
N ASN A 232 10.18 -0.56 -27.66
CA ASN A 232 11.36 0.14 -27.19
C ASN A 232 11.26 0.45 -25.69
N TYR A 233 10.08 0.90 -25.25
CA TYR A 233 9.80 1.15 -23.83
C TYR A 233 9.89 -0.12 -22.99
N ILE A 234 9.34 -1.23 -23.49
CA ILE A 234 9.41 -2.53 -22.82
C ILE A 234 10.87 -2.98 -22.70
N ALA A 235 11.64 -2.93 -23.79
CA ALA A 235 13.05 -3.33 -23.76
C ALA A 235 13.88 -2.48 -22.79
N ALA A 236 13.63 -1.17 -22.76
CA ALA A 236 14.25 -0.23 -21.83
C ALA A 236 13.91 -0.54 -20.37
N ALA A 237 12.62 -0.73 -20.05
CA ALA A 237 12.17 -1.05 -18.70
C ALA A 237 12.72 -2.40 -18.21
N ILE A 238 12.73 -3.42 -19.07
CA ILE A 238 13.29 -4.74 -18.76
C ILE A 238 14.79 -4.64 -18.51
N SER A 239 15.53 -3.95 -19.39
CA SER A 239 16.98 -3.78 -19.22
C SER A 239 17.33 -3.11 -17.88
N ALA A 240 16.57 -2.11 -17.46
CA ALA A 240 16.80 -1.43 -16.18
C ALA A 240 16.42 -2.30 -14.98
N ALA A 241 15.30 -3.04 -15.06
CA ALA A 241 14.89 -3.97 -14.01
C ALA A 241 15.91 -5.12 -13.85
N GLU A 242 16.43 -5.66 -14.96
CA GLU A 242 17.48 -6.70 -14.95
C GLU A 242 18.82 -6.18 -14.41
N GLU A 243 19.18 -4.93 -14.69
CA GLU A 243 20.36 -4.28 -14.09
C GLU A 243 20.24 -4.20 -12.57
N ILE A 244 19.08 -3.81 -12.05
CA ILE A 244 18.81 -3.79 -10.60
C ILE A 244 18.79 -5.22 -10.02
N ALA A 245 18.11 -6.16 -10.67
CA ALA A 245 18.04 -7.56 -10.24
C ALA A 245 19.42 -8.25 -10.22
N SER A 246 20.36 -7.74 -11.01
CA SER A 246 21.74 -8.23 -11.08
C SER A 246 22.63 -7.68 -9.97
N MET A 247 22.19 -6.69 -9.18
CA MET A 247 22.95 -6.16 -8.05
C MET A 247 23.23 -7.26 -7.03
N THR A 248 24.44 -7.23 -6.45
CA THR A 248 24.87 -8.20 -5.44
C THR A 248 25.51 -7.51 -4.27
N TYR A 249 25.23 -7.97 -3.05
CA TYR A 249 25.87 -7.46 -1.85
C TYR A 249 26.40 -8.59 -0.98
N GLU A 250 27.70 -8.59 -0.70
CA GLU A 250 28.33 -9.51 0.24
C GLU A 250 28.20 -8.98 1.67
N TYR A 251 27.44 -9.67 2.50
CA TYR A 251 27.26 -9.30 3.90
C TYR A 251 27.30 -10.53 4.81
N ASN A 252 28.16 -10.50 5.83
CA ASN A 252 28.38 -11.61 6.77
C ASN A 252 28.62 -12.98 6.09
N GLY A 253 29.33 -12.99 4.95
CA GLY A 253 29.68 -14.21 4.20
C GLY A 253 28.54 -14.81 3.38
N THR A 254 27.46 -14.05 3.15
CA THR A 254 26.36 -14.42 2.25
C THR A 254 26.23 -13.37 1.14
N THR A 255 26.07 -13.82 -0.10
CA THR A 255 25.73 -12.97 -1.25
C THR A 255 24.22 -12.76 -1.29
N TYR A 256 23.79 -11.51 -1.21
CA TYR A 256 22.39 -11.13 -1.36
C TYR A 256 22.13 -10.54 -2.74
N LYS A 257 20.90 -10.72 -3.23
CA LYS A 257 20.34 -10.06 -4.41
C LYS A 257 18.97 -9.47 -4.05
N PRO A 258 18.55 -8.36 -4.67
CA PRO A 258 17.19 -7.88 -4.49
C PRO A 258 16.19 -8.80 -5.20
N THR A 259 15.01 -8.96 -4.61
CA THR A 259 13.82 -9.48 -5.31
C THR A 259 13.21 -8.33 -6.11
N VAL A 260 12.99 -8.49 -7.41
CA VAL A 260 12.42 -7.45 -8.28
C VAL A 260 11.02 -7.85 -8.74
N LYS A 261 10.02 -7.06 -8.35
CA LYS A 261 8.63 -7.20 -8.78
C LYS A 261 8.29 -6.07 -9.74
N MET A 262 7.93 -6.43 -10.96
CA MET A 262 7.58 -5.46 -11.99
C MET A 262 6.08 -5.15 -11.95
N ILE A 263 5.74 -3.87 -12.01
CA ILE A 263 4.35 -3.39 -11.97
C ILE A 263 4.09 -2.61 -13.26
N GLY A 264 3.17 -3.11 -14.09
CA GLY A 264 2.63 -2.37 -15.22
C GLY A 264 1.66 -1.27 -14.78
N ILE A 265 1.41 -0.30 -15.65
CA ILE A 265 0.59 0.87 -15.36
C ILE A 265 -0.90 0.64 -15.64
N GLU A 266 -1.76 1.50 -15.10
CA GLU A 266 -3.14 1.64 -15.58
C GLU A 266 -3.18 2.67 -16.72
N GLY A 267 -4.17 2.54 -17.61
CA GLY A 267 -4.51 3.59 -18.58
C GLY A 267 -4.91 4.91 -17.91
N GLY A 268 -5.54 5.81 -18.65
CA GLY A 268 -6.05 7.05 -18.06
C GLY A 268 -7.54 6.98 -17.74
N ARG A 269 -8.10 8.10 -17.29
CA ARG A 269 -9.52 8.23 -17.00
C ARG A 269 -10.40 7.82 -18.19
N THR A 270 -11.61 7.38 -17.89
CA THR A 270 -12.57 6.90 -18.89
C THR A 270 -13.59 7.95 -19.31
N ASP A 271 -13.37 9.21 -18.94
CA ASP A 271 -14.19 10.35 -19.30
C ASP A 271 -13.37 11.43 -20.02
N GLY A 272 -13.46 11.42 -21.35
CA GLY A 272 -12.93 12.46 -22.21
C GLY A 272 -11.51 12.20 -22.70
N PRO A 273 -11.02 13.01 -23.65
CA PRO A 273 -9.72 12.79 -24.26
C PRO A 273 -8.58 13.07 -23.29
N ILE A 274 -7.48 12.36 -23.49
CA ILE A 274 -6.19 12.57 -22.81
C ILE A 274 -5.27 13.22 -23.84
N TYR A 275 -4.82 14.45 -23.59
CA TYR A 275 -3.99 15.22 -24.55
C TYR A 275 -4.53 15.25 -25.99
N SER A 276 -5.85 15.46 -26.15
CA SER A 276 -6.55 15.43 -27.45
C SER A 276 -6.63 14.06 -28.13
N THR A 277 -6.18 13.00 -27.47
CA THR A 277 -6.30 11.63 -27.95
C THR A 277 -7.54 10.97 -27.37
N PRO A 278 -8.33 10.25 -28.19
CA PRO A 278 -9.45 9.48 -27.67
C PRO A 278 -8.97 8.47 -26.61
N GLN A 279 -9.63 8.46 -25.46
CA GLN A 279 -9.24 7.63 -24.32
C GLN A 279 -9.10 6.15 -24.67
N GLU A 280 -9.94 5.65 -25.58
CA GLU A 280 -9.92 4.25 -26.00
C GLU A 280 -8.63 3.91 -26.75
N VAL A 281 -8.05 4.87 -27.47
CA VAL A 281 -6.78 4.70 -28.18
C VAL A 281 -5.63 4.66 -27.17
N PHE A 282 -5.64 5.58 -26.19
CA PHE A 282 -4.64 5.62 -25.13
C PHE A 282 -4.69 4.35 -24.26
N ASN A 283 -5.89 3.95 -23.82
CA ASN A 283 -6.07 2.78 -22.97
C ASN A 283 -5.76 1.48 -23.72
N GLN A 284 -6.04 1.39 -25.03
CA GLN A 284 -5.59 0.26 -25.85
C GLN A 284 -4.06 0.21 -25.92
N TYR A 285 -3.40 1.36 -26.13
CA TYR A 285 -1.94 1.44 -26.14
C TYR A 285 -1.30 0.97 -24.83
N VAL A 286 -1.87 1.36 -23.68
CA VAL A 286 -1.41 0.91 -22.36
C VAL A 286 -1.70 -0.58 -22.13
N SER A 287 -2.84 -1.08 -22.60
CA SER A 287 -3.14 -2.52 -22.58
C SER A 287 -2.09 -3.31 -23.36
N ASP A 288 -1.79 -2.89 -24.60
CA ASP A 288 -0.78 -3.53 -25.46
C ASP A 288 0.61 -3.46 -24.83
N TYR A 289 0.93 -2.37 -24.13
CA TYR A 289 2.17 -2.21 -23.38
C TYR A 289 2.28 -3.24 -22.24
N ASN A 290 1.25 -3.33 -21.40
CA ASN A 290 1.23 -4.28 -20.28
C ASN A 290 1.30 -5.73 -20.74
N ASP A 291 0.62 -6.08 -21.85
CA ASP A 291 0.68 -7.41 -22.43
C ASP A 291 2.10 -7.76 -22.91
N GLY A 292 2.73 -6.83 -23.64
CA GLY A 292 4.11 -7.00 -24.09
C GLY A 292 5.10 -7.06 -22.93
N LEU A 293 4.90 -6.22 -21.91
CA LEU A 293 5.73 -6.19 -20.72
C LEU A 293 5.63 -7.49 -19.92
N SER A 294 4.42 -8.01 -19.72
CA SER A 294 4.17 -9.29 -19.06
C SER A 294 4.89 -10.44 -19.76
N GLN A 295 4.87 -10.47 -21.10
CA GLN A 295 5.58 -11.46 -21.90
C GLN A 295 7.10 -11.34 -21.74
N ALA A 296 7.63 -10.10 -21.71
CA ALA A 296 9.04 -9.85 -21.53
C ALA A 296 9.53 -10.24 -20.14
N VAL A 297 8.77 -9.94 -19.07
CA VAL A 297 9.08 -10.37 -17.70
C VAL A 297 9.12 -11.90 -17.60
N ARG A 298 8.14 -12.60 -18.18
CA ARG A 298 8.14 -14.09 -18.23
C ARG A 298 9.33 -14.69 -18.97
N SER A 299 10.00 -13.90 -19.81
CA SER A 299 11.17 -14.32 -20.58
C SER A 299 12.49 -13.98 -19.88
N SER A 300 12.44 -13.19 -18.79
CA SER A 300 13.60 -12.85 -17.98
C SER A 300 13.78 -13.86 -16.85
N ASP A 301 15.01 -14.34 -16.65
CA ASP A 301 15.36 -15.21 -15.52
C ASP A 301 15.68 -14.42 -14.24
N LEU A 302 15.69 -13.08 -14.31
CA LEU A 302 16.14 -12.21 -13.21
C LEU A 302 14.99 -11.48 -12.51
N ILE A 303 13.83 -11.33 -13.16
CA ILE A 303 12.69 -10.60 -12.61
C ILE A 303 11.71 -11.60 -11.98
N ASP A 304 11.38 -11.42 -10.70
CA ASP A 304 10.66 -12.43 -9.90
C ASP A 304 9.16 -12.52 -10.23
N SER A 305 8.52 -11.39 -10.54
CA SER A 305 7.07 -11.36 -10.79
C SER A 305 6.60 -10.14 -11.57
N PHE A 306 5.39 -10.25 -12.12
CA PHE A 306 4.69 -9.17 -12.81
C PHE A 306 3.25 -9.06 -12.30
N THR A 307 2.78 -7.82 -12.12
CA THR A 307 1.35 -7.48 -11.97
C THR A 307 1.09 -6.11 -12.58
N THR A 308 -0.13 -5.60 -12.51
CA THR A 308 -0.50 -4.26 -12.99
C THR A 308 -1.17 -3.45 -11.89
N VAL A 309 -1.14 -2.12 -12.00
CA VAL A 309 -1.94 -1.23 -11.14
C VAL A 309 -3.42 -1.62 -11.19
N HIS A 310 -3.94 -2.04 -12.35
CA HIS A 310 -5.31 -2.52 -12.49
C HIS A 310 -5.61 -3.70 -11.56
N GLU A 311 -4.78 -4.75 -11.62
CA GLU A 311 -4.93 -5.96 -10.80
C GLU A 311 -4.80 -5.67 -9.30
N ILE A 312 -3.88 -4.77 -8.92
CA ILE A 312 -3.69 -4.38 -7.52
C ILE A 312 -4.91 -3.62 -6.98
N THR A 313 -5.47 -2.71 -7.80
CA THR A 313 -6.45 -1.74 -7.31
C THR A 313 -7.91 -2.10 -7.62
N GLY A 314 -8.14 -3.05 -8.54
CA GLY A 314 -9.45 -3.34 -9.12
C GLY A 314 -9.94 -2.27 -10.09
N GLY A 315 -9.01 -1.49 -10.66
CA GLY A 315 -9.25 -0.30 -11.46
C GLY A 315 -8.84 0.98 -10.72
N ALA A 316 -8.02 1.80 -11.38
CA ALA A 316 -7.53 3.05 -10.79
C ALA A 316 -8.51 4.22 -10.95
N ASN A 317 -8.51 5.09 -9.95
CA ASN A 317 -9.06 6.44 -10.01
C ASN A 317 -7.92 7.46 -10.23
N PHE A 318 -8.23 8.54 -10.93
CA PHE A 318 -7.29 9.59 -11.32
C PHE A 318 -7.66 10.95 -10.73
N ILE A 319 -6.69 11.86 -10.66
CA ILE A 319 -6.94 13.28 -10.46
C ILE A 319 -7.42 13.94 -11.77
N ASP A 320 -7.66 15.25 -11.75
CA ASP A 320 -8.29 16.00 -12.84
C ASP A 320 -7.56 15.97 -14.19
N ASP A 321 -6.26 15.68 -14.22
CA ASP A 321 -5.50 15.50 -15.45
C ASP A 321 -5.77 14.17 -16.17
N GLY A 322 -6.40 13.22 -15.48
CA GLY A 322 -6.77 11.92 -16.02
C GLY A 322 -5.62 10.92 -16.22
N LEU A 323 -4.43 11.18 -15.68
CA LEU A 323 -3.24 10.34 -15.84
C LEU A 323 -2.55 10.00 -14.51
N HIS A 324 -2.58 10.94 -13.59
CA HIS A 324 -2.03 10.79 -12.25
C HIS A 324 -3.07 10.21 -11.30
N TYR A 325 -2.62 9.40 -10.36
CA TYR A 325 -3.49 8.62 -9.48
C TYR A 325 -4.10 9.48 -8.38
N SER A 326 -5.37 9.22 -8.07
CA SER A 326 -6.02 9.75 -6.86
C SER A 326 -5.45 9.11 -5.60
N ASP A 327 -5.61 9.76 -4.44
CA ASP A 327 -5.22 9.20 -3.14
C ASP A 327 -5.87 7.83 -2.87
N SER A 328 -7.09 7.57 -3.35
CA SER A 328 -7.75 6.26 -3.20
C SER A 328 -7.01 5.12 -3.92
N THR A 329 -6.38 5.43 -5.06
CA THR A 329 -5.54 4.49 -5.82
C THR A 329 -4.19 4.34 -5.13
N LEU A 330 -3.57 5.44 -4.72
CA LEU A 330 -2.27 5.46 -4.05
C LEU A 330 -2.30 4.74 -2.70
N LYS A 331 -3.44 4.80 -1.99
CA LYS A 331 -3.70 4.02 -0.77
C LYS A 331 -3.57 2.52 -1.04
N LYS A 332 -4.31 2.01 -2.03
CA LYS A 332 -4.30 0.58 -2.39
C LYS A 332 -2.92 0.11 -2.85
N LEU A 333 -2.22 0.94 -3.64
CA LEU A 333 -0.85 0.64 -4.06
C LEU A 333 0.12 0.61 -2.87
N THR A 334 -0.02 1.54 -1.93
CA THR A 334 0.75 1.56 -0.69
C THR A 334 0.50 0.30 0.13
N GLU A 335 -0.76 -0.09 0.33
CA GLU A 335 -1.12 -1.33 1.04
C GLU A 335 -0.54 -2.56 0.36
N PHE A 336 -0.63 -2.66 -0.97
CA PHE A 336 -0.01 -3.75 -1.72
C PHE A 336 1.49 -3.85 -1.45
N ILE A 337 2.21 -2.73 -1.53
CA ILE A 337 3.66 -2.69 -1.28
C ILE A 337 3.97 -3.07 0.16
N ILE A 338 3.18 -2.64 1.14
CA ILE A 338 3.40 -2.94 2.57
C ILE A 338 3.27 -4.44 2.84
N TYR A 339 2.22 -5.05 2.29
CA TYR A 339 1.81 -6.41 2.66
C TYR A 339 2.35 -7.51 1.74
N ASN A 340 3.09 -7.16 0.68
CA ASN A 340 3.74 -8.11 -0.23
C ASN A 340 5.25 -7.92 -0.23
#